data_AF-K1XMD5-F1
#
_entry.id   AF-K1XMD5-F1
#
_cell.length_a   1.000
_cell.length_b   1.000
_cell.length_c   1.000
_cell.angle_alpha   90.00
_cell.angle_beta   90.00
_cell.angle_gamma   90.00
#
_symmetry.space_group_name_H-M   'P 1'
#
loop_
_entity.id
_entity.type
_entity.pdbx_description
1 polymer ?
#
loop_
_entity_poly.entity_id
_entity_poly.type
_entity_poly.pdbx_seq_one_letter_code
_entity_poly.pdbx_strand_id
1 'polypeptide(L)'
;MELNLVVPVPTGELRQPGDEEINGRLWRVTGAHDPDTMGLKFHCVSYVWGPGVEPLGSFFGCKREISDQTRPALTAAIKAADVIQGELKGERTEAFWIDAICIPQLEVPARYKTLERQVVTLQKCMGFIYNAATSVIIVLKSPAWRIVEQASAKKSPEPLSYDDMHVLETDTWISRVWTYQELVNGRAIHFTSPPSGPGRESHVVVEATQFFNCIGHSLARYKRETHVSESTALATFPNLNVLEDTLLDSLLSGYLERPALGILCNISTRSFDAMFPQNRLLACLGALTKEPSWGPPSDDLGPLSEKMMGLCERKGDYSFVFTADERSLESGRTWRPDTRQASSRDGPKHLVPLINWPVHGNPVGETQRGRTDEEGFWLEKMVPLRVEDAMRPAAKIELDKILWGWIDPRQPNLLRRGLFGREEEKADWLGALAKFLVRIGYKGCLEPHLCETGLFFSQKEFRKGEIFELFAAASLGYYFGAPGIARWRDGGKWGYCAGVFVGLMRKFFYHGCFSEGFSLGQFVKL
;
A
#
# COMPACT_ATOMS: atom_id res chain seq x y z
N MET A 1 15.63 -12.16 -17.16
CA MET A 1 14.23 -11.71 -17.38
C MET A 1 14.22 -10.97 -18.71
N GLU A 2 13.13 -10.95 -19.48
CA GLU A 2 13.11 -10.22 -20.76
C GLU A 2 12.29 -8.93 -20.65
N LEU A 3 12.93 -7.78 -20.82
CA LEU A 3 12.33 -6.44 -20.76
C LEU A 3 12.45 -5.78 -22.15
N ASN A 4 11.33 -5.37 -22.73
CA ASN A 4 11.37 -4.48 -23.90
C ASN A 4 11.38 -3.04 -23.40
N LEU A 5 12.05 -2.15 -24.14
CA LEU A 5 12.14 -0.72 -23.82
C LEU A 5 11.82 0.08 -25.07
N VAL A 6 11.28 1.29 -24.88
CA VAL A 6 11.24 2.30 -25.92
C VAL A 6 12.56 3.06 -25.88
N VAL A 7 13.33 2.98 -26.96
CA VAL A 7 14.65 3.63 -27.09
C VAL A 7 14.68 4.50 -28.36
N PRO A 8 15.52 5.54 -28.39
CA PRO A 8 15.69 6.31 -29.60
C PRO A 8 16.41 5.49 -30.67
N VAL A 9 15.98 5.64 -31.92
CA VAL A 9 16.68 5.07 -33.07
C VAL A 9 17.98 5.85 -33.29
N PRO A 10 19.16 5.19 -33.39
CA PRO A 10 20.43 5.86 -33.64
C PRO A 10 20.41 6.69 -34.92
N THR A 11 21.09 7.84 -34.91
CA THR A 11 21.20 8.71 -36.08
C THR A 11 21.85 7.95 -37.25
N GLY A 12 21.15 7.89 -38.39
CA GLY A 12 21.62 7.20 -39.60
C GLY A 12 21.06 5.78 -39.78
N GLU A 13 20.38 5.21 -38.78
CA GLU A 13 19.61 3.98 -38.99
C GLU A 13 18.34 4.25 -39.80
N LEU A 14 17.97 3.29 -40.65
CA LEU A 14 16.74 3.34 -41.43
C LEU A 14 15.53 3.10 -40.53
N ARG A 15 14.44 3.84 -40.81
CA ARG A 15 13.13 3.62 -40.19
C ARG A 15 12.64 2.20 -40.50
N GLN A 16 12.23 1.50 -39.46
CA GLN A 16 11.63 0.17 -39.54
C GLN A 16 10.11 0.23 -39.33
N PRO A 17 9.35 -0.78 -39.79
CA PRO A 17 7.94 -0.92 -39.48
C PRO A 17 7.71 -0.94 -37.96
N GLY A 18 6.79 -0.11 -37.47
CA GLY A 18 6.54 0.05 -36.03
C GLY A 18 7.41 1.09 -35.33
N ASP A 19 8.32 1.77 -36.04
CA ASP A 19 9.00 2.94 -35.47
C ASP A 19 8.07 4.16 -35.46
N GLU A 20 8.09 4.91 -34.36
CA GLU A 20 7.24 6.08 -34.12
C GLU A 20 8.06 7.35 -33.99
N GLU A 21 7.59 8.42 -34.62
CA GLU A 21 8.20 9.74 -34.46
C GLU A 21 7.50 10.49 -33.33
N ILE A 22 8.26 10.88 -32.30
CA ILE A 22 7.77 11.61 -31.13
C ILE A 22 8.72 12.78 -30.89
N ASN A 23 8.18 14.00 -30.89
CA ASN A 23 8.93 15.25 -30.74
C ASN A 23 10.09 15.39 -31.75
N GLY A 24 9.90 14.96 -33.01
CA GLY A 24 10.92 15.06 -34.06
C GLY A 24 12.08 14.07 -33.94
N ARG A 25 11.99 13.10 -33.02
CA ARG A 25 12.95 12.00 -32.87
C ARG A 25 12.24 10.68 -33.13
N LEU A 26 12.93 9.77 -33.81
CA LEU A 26 12.41 8.43 -34.09
C LEU A 26 12.70 7.50 -32.91
N TRP A 27 11.70 6.72 -32.50
CA TRP A 27 11.74 5.80 -31.37
C TRP A 27 11.35 4.40 -31.83
N ARG A 28 11.91 3.40 -31.16
CA ARG A 28 11.69 1.98 -31.43
C ARG A 28 11.49 1.21 -30.13
N VAL A 29 10.61 0.21 -30.16
CA VAL A 29 10.52 -0.80 -29.10
C VAL A 29 11.60 -1.84 -29.34
N THR A 30 12.47 -2.04 -28.37
CA THR A 30 13.52 -3.05 -28.45
C THR A 30 12.95 -4.46 -28.35
N GLY A 31 13.78 -5.45 -28.71
CA GLY A 31 13.56 -6.82 -28.30
C GLY A 31 13.80 -7.02 -26.81
N ALA A 32 13.63 -8.27 -26.38
CA ALA A 32 13.90 -8.74 -25.03
C ALA A 32 15.33 -8.42 -24.57
N HIS A 33 15.47 -7.60 -23.53
CA HIS A 33 16.74 -7.38 -22.82
C HIS A 33 16.74 -8.05 -21.45
N ASP A 34 17.90 -8.53 -21.00
CA ASP A 34 18.09 -8.95 -19.62
C ASP A 34 18.57 -7.78 -18.74
N PRO A 35 17.76 -7.28 -17.79
CA PRO A 35 18.08 -6.10 -16.98
C PRO A 35 19.41 -6.22 -16.23
N ASP A 36 19.77 -7.44 -15.81
CA ASP A 36 20.98 -7.72 -15.04
C ASP A 36 22.27 -7.70 -15.89
N THR A 37 22.14 -7.81 -17.23
CA THR A 37 23.30 -7.96 -18.12
C THR A 37 23.82 -6.66 -18.72
N MET A 38 23.06 -5.56 -18.68
CA MET A 38 23.41 -4.36 -19.45
C MET A 38 23.51 -3.04 -18.67
N GLY A 39 23.26 -2.99 -17.36
CA GLY A 39 23.27 -1.71 -16.64
C GLY A 39 22.33 -0.67 -17.28
N LEU A 40 21.23 -1.15 -17.87
CA LEU A 40 20.27 -0.33 -18.59
C LEU A 40 19.61 0.65 -17.64
N LYS A 41 19.83 1.94 -17.88
CA LYS A 41 19.11 3.02 -17.22
C LYS A 41 17.86 3.30 -18.05
N PHE A 42 16.70 3.31 -17.40
CA PHE A 42 15.42 3.61 -18.04
C PHE A 42 14.46 4.28 -17.05
N HIS A 43 13.48 5.00 -17.60
CA HIS A 43 12.37 5.57 -16.84
C HIS A 43 11.12 4.71 -16.99
N CYS A 44 10.40 4.46 -15.91
CA CYS A 44 9.05 3.90 -16.00
C CYS A 44 8.02 5.00 -16.20
N VAL A 45 7.06 4.79 -17.10
CA VAL A 45 5.94 5.70 -17.31
C VAL A 45 4.70 5.14 -16.63
N SER A 46 4.13 5.90 -15.71
CA SER A 46 2.85 5.58 -15.08
C SER A 46 1.76 6.56 -15.54
N TYR A 47 0.61 6.02 -15.93
CA TYR A 47 -0.56 6.80 -16.33
C TYR A 47 -1.85 6.02 -16.10
N VAL A 48 -2.98 6.72 -16.21
CA VAL A 48 -4.32 6.12 -16.14
C VAL A 48 -4.90 6.00 -17.55
N TRP A 49 -5.43 4.82 -17.87
CA TRP A 49 -6.16 4.59 -19.11
C TRP A 49 -7.29 5.60 -19.28
N GLY A 50 -7.42 6.14 -20.48
CA GLY A 50 -8.58 6.92 -20.88
C GLY A 50 -9.76 6.02 -21.26
N PRO A 51 -10.93 6.62 -21.50
CA PRO A 51 -12.09 5.90 -22.01
C PRO A 51 -11.92 5.46 -23.47
N GLY A 52 -10.92 5.99 -24.18
CA GLY A 52 -10.64 5.68 -25.57
C GLY A 52 -9.63 4.54 -25.74
N VAL A 53 -9.67 3.94 -26.92
CA VAL A 53 -8.74 2.90 -27.35
C VAL A 53 -8.00 3.41 -28.59
N GLU A 54 -6.68 3.31 -28.58
CA GLU A 54 -5.84 3.62 -29.73
C GLU A 54 -6.07 2.54 -30.82
N PRO A 55 -6.22 2.91 -32.11
CA PRO A 55 -6.41 1.93 -33.18
C PRO A 55 -5.31 0.85 -33.22
N LEU A 56 -5.70 -0.39 -33.54
CA LEU A 56 -4.73 -1.49 -33.64
C LEU A 56 -3.64 -1.19 -34.67
N GLY A 57 -2.39 -1.36 -34.26
CA GLY A 57 -1.21 -1.12 -35.09
C GLY A 57 -0.84 0.35 -35.27
N SER A 58 -1.66 1.32 -34.83
CA SER A 58 -1.37 2.75 -35.08
C SER A 58 -0.27 3.33 -34.20
N PHE A 59 0.13 2.64 -33.13
CA PHE A 59 1.23 3.05 -32.27
C PHE A 59 2.21 1.91 -32.02
N PHE A 60 3.45 2.11 -32.44
CA PHE A 60 4.54 1.13 -32.37
C PHE A 60 4.19 -0.24 -32.99
N GLY A 61 3.29 -0.25 -33.99
CA GLY A 61 2.79 -1.49 -34.59
C GLY A 61 2.07 -2.42 -33.60
N CYS A 62 1.56 -1.90 -32.49
CA CYS A 62 0.99 -2.69 -31.41
C CYS A 62 -0.24 -3.50 -31.84
N LYS A 63 -0.20 -4.82 -31.68
CA LYS A 63 -1.28 -5.73 -32.12
C LYS A 63 -2.41 -5.91 -31.11
N ARG A 64 -2.34 -5.24 -29.96
CA ARG A 64 -3.38 -5.27 -28.91
C ARG A 64 -3.99 -3.89 -28.68
N GLU A 65 -5.17 -3.88 -28.11
CA GLU A 65 -5.80 -2.66 -27.63
C GLU A 65 -4.93 -2.03 -26.54
N ILE A 66 -4.66 -0.74 -26.70
CA ILE A 66 -3.99 0.11 -25.71
C ILE A 66 -4.81 1.37 -25.54
N SER A 67 -4.69 2.02 -24.38
CA SER A 67 -5.42 3.27 -24.17
C SER A 67 -4.96 4.37 -25.13
N ASP A 68 -5.90 5.19 -25.57
CA ASP A 68 -5.70 6.48 -26.24
C ASP A 68 -4.74 7.44 -25.50
N GLN A 69 -4.52 7.23 -24.20
CA GLN A 69 -3.63 8.04 -23.37
C GLN A 69 -2.17 7.58 -23.40
N THR A 70 -1.89 6.41 -24.00
CA THR A 70 -0.54 5.83 -24.04
C THR A 70 0.45 6.74 -24.77
N ARG A 71 0.08 7.23 -25.96
CA ARG A 71 0.93 8.12 -26.77
C ARG A 71 1.13 9.49 -26.12
N PRO A 72 0.09 10.19 -25.62
CA PRO A 72 0.26 11.42 -24.85
C PRO A 72 1.14 11.25 -23.61
N ALA A 73 0.97 10.14 -22.86
CA ALA A 73 1.75 9.88 -21.65
C ALA A 73 3.22 9.65 -21.95
N LEU A 74 3.55 8.83 -22.96
CA LEU A 74 4.94 8.62 -23.36
C LEU A 74 5.58 9.92 -23.87
N THR A 75 4.82 10.72 -24.64
CA THR A 75 5.31 12.02 -25.15
C THR A 75 5.64 12.98 -24.02
N ALA A 76 4.79 13.03 -22.98
CA ALA A 76 5.05 13.82 -21.78
C ALA A 76 6.27 13.30 -21.02
N ALA A 77 6.37 11.99 -20.79
CA ALA A 77 7.49 11.41 -20.08
C ALA A 77 8.84 11.67 -20.75
N ILE A 78 8.89 11.61 -22.09
CA ILE A 78 10.09 11.96 -22.86
C ILE A 78 10.51 13.42 -22.59
N LYS A 79 9.57 14.37 -22.66
CA LYS A 79 9.86 15.78 -22.36
C LYS A 79 10.26 16.00 -20.90
N ALA A 80 9.64 15.28 -19.96
CA ALA A 80 9.97 15.35 -18.55
C ALA A 80 11.39 14.85 -18.28
N ALA A 81 11.82 13.78 -18.96
CA ALA A 81 13.18 13.26 -18.85
C ALA A 81 14.23 14.31 -19.28
N ASP A 82 13.96 15.08 -20.34
CA ASP A 82 14.86 16.16 -20.78
C ASP A 82 15.05 17.24 -19.69
N VAL A 83 13.96 17.60 -19.00
CA VAL A 83 13.99 18.56 -17.87
C VAL A 83 14.74 17.98 -16.67
N ILE A 84 14.50 16.71 -16.33
CA ILE A 84 15.18 16.01 -15.23
C ILE A 84 16.70 15.95 -15.48
N GLN A 85 17.12 15.74 -16.72
CA GLN A 85 18.54 15.72 -17.09
C GLN A 85 19.19 17.11 -16.97
N GLY A 86 18.54 18.14 -17.53
CA GLY A 86 19.09 19.49 -17.60
C GLY A 86 19.10 20.23 -16.26
N GLU A 87 17.96 20.29 -15.58
CA GLU A 87 17.77 21.14 -14.39
C GLU A 87 18.04 20.39 -13.07
N LEU A 88 17.72 19.10 -13.02
CA LEU A 88 17.82 18.28 -11.79
C LEU A 88 19.13 17.46 -11.70
N LYS A 89 20.08 17.67 -12.63
CA LYS A 89 21.41 17.03 -12.68
C LYS A 89 21.38 15.49 -12.67
N GLY A 90 20.37 14.88 -13.31
CA GLY A 90 20.28 13.43 -13.47
C GLY A 90 21.26 12.87 -14.50
N GLU A 91 21.59 11.58 -14.40
CA GLU A 91 22.31 10.88 -15.47
C GLU A 91 21.40 10.71 -16.69
N ARG A 92 21.95 10.99 -17.89
CA ARG A 92 21.21 10.90 -19.16
C ARG A 92 20.66 9.49 -19.36
N THR A 93 19.35 9.40 -19.34
CA THR A 93 18.58 8.17 -19.48
C THR A 93 17.56 8.39 -20.58
N GLU A 94 17.71 7.69 -21.70
CA GLU A 94 16.85 7.87 -22.89
C GLU A 94 16.00 6.62 -23.20
N ALA A 95 15.96 5.66 -22.28
CA ALA A 95 15.10 4.48 -22.43
C ALA A 95 13.87 4.62 -21.54
N PHE A 96 12.72 4.17 -22.04
CA PHE A 96 11.45 4.25 -21.34
C PHE A 96 10.78 2.87 -21.29
N TRP A 97 10.19 2.55 -20.16
CA TRP A 97 9.32 1.41 -20.00
C TRP A 97 7.88 1.90 -19.78
N ILE A 98 6.95 1.43 -20.61
CA ILE A 98 5.52 1.69 -20.50
C ILE A 98 4.76 0.39 -20.72
N ASP A 99 3.95 0.00 -19.75
CA ASP A 99 3.26 -1.30 -19.68
C ASP A 99 2.47 -1.66 -20.95
N ALA A 100 1.83 -0.67 -21.57
CA ALA A 100 1.02 -0.83 -22.78
C ALA A 100 1.82 -1.30 -24.00
N ILE A 101 3.14 -1.06 -24.07
CA ILE A 101 3.96 -1.34 -25.26
C ILE A 101 5.13 -2.26 -24.94
N CYS A 102 5.74 -2.10 -23.77
CA CYS A 102 6.97 -2.78 -23.36
C CYS A 102 6.74 -4.20 -22.82
N ILE A 103 5.48 -4.64 -22.72
CA ILE A 103 5.15 -6.02 -22.41
C ILE A 103 5.19 -6.85 -23.72
N PRO A 104 6.00 -7.92 -23.82
CA PRO A 104 6.19 -8.67 -25.06
C PRO A 104 4.89 -9.15 -25.72
N GLN A 105 4.79 -8.92 -27.04
CA GLN A 105 3.64 -9.29 -27.86
C GLN A 105 3.81 -10.70 -28.43
N LEU A 106 3.72 -11.73 -27.59
CA LEU A 106 3.81 -13.12 -28.07
C LEU A 106 2.62 -13.47 -28.97
N GLU A 107 2.84 -14.00 -30.17
CA GLU A 107 1.78 -14.60 -30.99
C GLU A 107 1.43 -15.98 -30.43
N VAL A 108 0.25 -16.13 -29.83
CA VAL A 108 -0.25 -17.42 -29.30
C VAL A 108 -1.60 -17.74 -29.94
N PRO A 109 -1.87 -19.00 -30.35
CA PRO A 109 -3.13 -19.40 -30.97
C PRO A 109 -4.37 -19.03 -30.15
N ALA A 110 -5.48 -18.76 -30.84
CA ALA A 110 -6.72 -18.14 -30.36
C ALA A 110 -7.45 -18.80 -29.15
N ARG A 111 -6.95 -19.92 -28.60
CA ARG A 111 -7.55 -20.59 -27.44
C ARG A 111 -7.17 -19.98 -26.09
N TYR A 112 -6.11 -19.19 -26.01
CA TYR A 112 -5.69 -18.49 -24.79
C TYR A 112 -5.92 -16.98 -24.96
N LYS A 113 -7.16 -16.55 -24.69
CA LYS A 113 -7.59 -15.16 -24.84
C LYS A 113 -6.96 -14.28 -23.74
N THR A 114 -6.16 -13.30 -24.18
CA THR A 114 -5.86 -11.96 -23.60
C THR A 114 -5.52 -11.81 -22.09
N LEU A 115 -6.24 -12.46 -21.17
CA LEU A 115 -6.01 -12.40 -19.72
C LEU A 115 -4.68 -13.02 -19.31
N GLU A 116 -4.35 -14.23 -19.76
CA GLU A 116 -3.12 -14.94 -19.35
C GLU A 116 -1.84 -14.13 -19.62
N ARG A 117 -1.80 -13.25 -20.64
CA ARG A 117 -0.59 -12.52 -21.03
C ARG A 117 -0.31 -11.29 -20.17
N GLN A 118 -1.35 -10.49 -19.88
CA GLN A 118 -1.26 -9.42 -18.88
C GLN A 118 -0.97 -10.03 -17.51
N VAL A 119 -1.66 -11.11 -17.16
CA VAL A 119 -1.46 -11.87 -15.94
C VAL A 119 0.00 -12.36 -15.84
N VAL A 120 0.61 -12.91 -16.89
CA VAL A 120 2.02 -13.34 -16.89
C VAL A 120 3.01 -12.21 -16.59
N THR A 121 2.82 -10.99 -17.10
CA THR A 121 3.81 -9.91 -16.86
C THR A 121 3.50 -9.11 -15.60
N LEU A 122 2.22 -8.89 -15.30
CA LEU A 122 1.75 -8.33 -14.02
C LEU A 122 2.12 -9.24 -12.84
N GLN A 123 2.17 -10.57 -13.05
CA GLN A 123 2.58 -11.56 -12.05
C GLN A 123 4.07 -11.80 -11.97
N LYS A 124 4.84 -11.35 -12.95
CA LYS A 124 6.25 -11.65 -12.94
C LYS A 124 7.07 -10.49 -12.40
N CYS A 125 6.71 -9.23 -12.63
CA CYS A 125 7.82 -8.25 -12.57
C CYS A 125 7.51 -6.77 -12.34
N MET A 126 6.26 -6.32 -12.17
CA MET A 126 5.99 -4.87 -12.06
C MET A 126 6.81 -4.17 -10.97
N GLY A 127 6.83 -4.73 -9.75
CA GLY A 127 7.64 -4.20 -8.67
C GLY A 127 9.14 -4.20 -8.95
N PHE A 128 9.65 -5.30 -9.52
CA PHE A 128 11.05 -5.39 -9.94
C PHE A 128 11.39 -4.33 -10.99
N ILE A 129 10.53 -4.11 -11.98
CA ILE A 129 10.71 -3.13 -13.06
C ILE A 129 10.79 -1.71 -12.48
N TYR A 130 9.84 -1.32 -11.61
CA TYR A 130 9.87 0.00 -10.98
C TYR A 130 11.12 0.22 -10.12
N ASN A 131 11.62 -0.82 -9.45
CA ASN A 131 12.84 -0.74 -8.64
C ASN A 131 14.13 -0.82 -9.46
N ALA A 132 14.11 -1.42 -10.65
CA ALA A 132 15.23 -1.43 -11.59
C ALA A 132 15.36 -0.08 -12.31
N ALA A 133 14.23 0.62 -12.53
CA ALA A 133 14.21 1.92 -13.19
C ALA A 133 14.98 3.00 -12.43
N THR A 134 15.52 3.95 -13.18
CA THR A 134 16.15 5.17 -12.64
C THR A 134 15.11 6.05 -11.94
N SER A 135 13.93 6.19 -12.54
CA SER A 135 12.80 6.88 -11.93
C SER A 135 11.47 6.41 -12.49
N VAL A 136 10.39 6.74 -11.79
CA VAL A 136 9.01 6.58 -12.25
C VAL A 136 8.45 7.97 -12.54
N ILE A 137 8.04 8.20 -13.79
CA ILE A 137 7.41 9.44 -14.25
C ILE A 137 5.91 9.19 -14.33
N ILE A 138 5.17 9.85 -13.45
CA ILE A 138 3.72 9.77 -13.33
C ILE A 138 3.11 10.90 -14.15
N VAL A 139 2.27 10.53 -15.12
CA VAL A 139 1.57 11.47 -16.00
C VAL A 139 0.13 11.65 -15.52
N LEU A 140 -0.13 12.79 -14.88
CA LEU A 140 -1.45 13.15 -14.37
C LEU A 140 -2.25 13.93 -15.41
N LYS A 141 -3.57 13.71 -15.41
CA LYS A 141 -4.50 14.47 -16.25
C LYS A 141 -4.95 15.73 -15.50
N SER A 142 -5.46 16.70 -16.26
CA SER A 142 -6.28 17.75 -15.67
C SER A 142 -7.60 17.15 -15.15
N PRO A 143 -8.15 17.64 -14.04
CA PRO A 143 -7.71 18.79 -13.24
C PRO A 143 -6.57 18.51 -12.24
N ALA A 144 -6.31 17.27 -11.83
CA ALA A 144 -5.33 16.93 -10.80
C ALA A 144 -3.94 17.53 -11.06
N TRP A 145 -3.45 17.48 -12.29
CA TRP A 145 -2.16 18.09 -12.65
C TRP A 145 -2.09 19.60 -12.32
N ARG A 146 -3.14 20.37 -12.56
CA ARG A 146 -3.12 21.82 -12.31
C ARG A 146 -2.86 22.12 -10.84
N ILE A 147 -3.39 21.28 -9.97
CA ILE A 147 -3.21 21.36 -8.52
C ILE A 147 -1.77 21.02 -8.16
N VAL A 148 -1.22 19.92 -8.71
CA VAL A 148 0.17 19.51 -8.49
C VAL A 148 1.16 20.59 -8.96
N GLU A 149 0.93 21.15 -10.14
CA GLU A 149 1.75 22.22 -10.73
C GLU A 149 1.72 23.49 -9.86
N GLN A 150 0.54 23.92 -9.42
CA GLN A 150 0.38 25.10 -8.56
C GLN A 150 0.99 24.89 -7.17
N ALA A 151 0.74 23.73 -6.55
CA ALA A 151 1.29 23.35 -5.26
C ALA A 151 2.83 23.41 -5.25
N SER A 152 3.45 23.11 -6.38
CA SER A 152 4.90 22.96 -6.51
C SER A 152 5.59 24.19 -7.10
N ALA A 153 4.83 25.23 -7.45
CA ALA A 153 5.37 26.46 -8.02
C ALA A 153 6.17 27.31 -7.01
N LYS A 154 5.99 27.07 -5.70
CA LYS A 154 6.64 27.82 -4.61
C LYS A 154 7.58 26.92 -3.83
N LYS A 155 8.70 27.48 -3.34
CA LYS A 155 9.71 26.77 -2.52
C LYS A 155 9.11 26.20 -1.22
N SER A 156 8.04 26.82 -0.72
CA SER A 156 7.17 26.26 0.31
C SER A 156 5.78 26.08 -0.30
N PRO A 157 5.26 24.85 -0.41
CA PRO A 157 3.94 24.62 -0.99
C PRO A 157 2.88 25.30 -0.12
N GLU A 158 2.02 26.09 -0.75
CA GLU A 158 0.81 26.56 -0.08
C GLU A 158 -0.16 25.40 0.07
N PRO A 159 -0.92 25.32 1.17
CA PRO A 159 -1.93 24.29 1.35
C PRO A 159 -3.05 24.46 0.31
N LEU A 160 -3.54 23.32 -0.15
CA LEU A 160 -4.63 23.23 -1.12
C LEU A 160 -5.94 23.73 -0.54
N SER A 161 -6.81 24.23 -1.42
CA SER A 161 -8.20 24.51 -1.04
C SER A 161 -8.97 23.21 -0.80
N TYR A 162 -10.12 23.29 -0.12
CA TYR A 162 -10.99 22.13 0.09
C TYR A 162 -11.44 21.49 -1.24
N ASP A 163 -11.78 22.32 -2.23
CA ASP A 163 -12.21 21.86 -3.55
C ASP A 163 -11.07 21.17 -4.30
N ASP A 164 -9.85 21.71 -4.24
CA ASP A 164 -8.66 21.07 -4.84
C ASP A 164 -8.34 19.73 -4.17
N MET A 165 -8.45 19.65 -2.84
CA MET A 165 -8.30 18.36 -2.14
C MET A 165 -9.34 17.35 -2.61
N HIS A 166 -10.59 17.76 -2.82
CA HIS A 166 -11.64 16.87 -3.30
C HIS A 166 -11.43 16.41 -4.75
N VAL A 167 -10.85 17.28 -5.59
CA VAL A 167 -10.42 16.90 -6.94
C VAL A 167 -9.34 15.82 -6.89
N LEU A 168 -8.33 15.95 -6.04
CA LEU A 168 -7.30 14.94 -5.89
C LEU A 168 -7.84 13.64 -5.27
N GLU A 169 -8.75 13.75 -4.29
CA GLU A 169 -9.38 12.61 -3.63
C GLU A 169 -10.13 11.69 -4.60
N THR A 170 -10.68 12.25 -5.69
CA THR A 170 -11.41 11.52 -6.73
C THR A 170 -10.54 11.07 -7.91
N ASP A 171 -9.24 11.39 -7.91
CA ASP A 171 -8.34 11.03 -8.99
C ASP A 171 -8.08 9.51 -9.02
N THR A 172 -8.21 8.93 -10.21
CA THR A 172 -8.08 7.48 -10.41
C THR A 172 -6.65 6.98 -10.24
N TRP A 173 -5.65 7.80 -10.52
CA TRP A 173 -4.27 7.44 -10.21
C TRP A 173 -4.09 7.40 -8.71
N ILE A 174 -4.57 8.39 -7.96
CA ILE A 174 -4.39 8.41 -6.50
C ILE A 174 -5.02 7.17 -5.82
N SER A 175 -6.25 6.83 -6.23
CA SER A 175 -7.05 5.79 -5.57
C SER A 175 -6.70 4.34 -5.94
N ARG A 176 -6.05 4.07 -7.07
CA ARG A 176 -5.87 2.68 -7.56
C ARG A 176 -4.81 1.87 -6.80
N VAL A 177 -4.92 0.54 -6.85
CA VAL A 177 -3.98 -0.41 -6.21
C VAL A 177 -2.55 -0.31 -6.75
N TRP A 178 -2.37 -0.03 -8.05
CA TRP A 178 -1.06 0.00 -8.70
C TRP A 178 -0.17 1.15 -8.23
N THR A 179 -0.79 2.26 -7.81
CA THR A 179 -0.11 3.44 -7.30
C THR A 179 0.75 3.14 -6.09
N TYR A 180 0.33 2.17 -5.25
CA TYR A 180 1.17 1.72 -4.15
C TYR A 180 2.51 1.18 -4.66
N GLN A 181 2.49 0.22 -5.60
CA GLN A 181 3.71 -0.37 -6.16
C GLN A 181 4.59 0.66 -6.86
N GLU A 182 3.99 1.57 -7.62
CA GLU A 182 4.72 2.61 -8.35
C GLU A 182 5.52 3.51 -7.39
N LEU A 183 4.91 3.89 -6.27
CA LEU A 183 5.52 4.78 -5.28
C LEU A 183 6.52 4.08 -4.37
N VAL A 184 6.21 2.88 -3.87
CA VAL A 184 7.08 2.21 -2.88
C VAL A 184 8.25 1.49 -3.53
N ASN A 185 8.19 1.20 -4.83
CA ASN A 185 9.27 0.54 -5.54
C ASN A 185 10.13 1.49 -6.37
N GLY A 186 9.63 2.67 -6.74
CA GLY A 186 10.40 3.64 -7.50
C GLY A 186 11.51 4.31 -6.66
N ARG A 187 12.70 4.45 -7.25
CA ARG A 187 13.85 5.11 -6.59
C ARG A 187 13.74 6.63 -6.56
N ALA A 188 13.21 7.19 -7.63
CA ALA A 188 12.89 8.60 -7.78
C ALA A 188 11.53 8.70 -8.45
N ILE A 189 10.70 9.63 -8.00
CA ILE A 189 9.32 9.78 -8.46
C ILE A 189 9.11 11.22 -8.93
N HIS A 190 8.60 11.36 -10.16
CA HIS A 190 8.33 12.66 -10.76
C HIS A 190 6.90 12.71 -11.30
N PHE A 191 6.28 13.87 -11.22
CA PHE A 191 4.95 14.14 -11.77
C PHE A 191 5.06 15.08 -12.97
N THR A 192 4.27 14.80 -14.00
CA THR A 192 4.10 15.66 -15.17
C THR A 192 2.70 15.53 -15.76
N SER A 193 2.42 16.19 -16.88
CA SER A 193 1.16 16.10 -17.61
C SER A 193 1.34 15.89 -19.10
N PRO A 194 0.30 15.40 -19.79
CA PRO A 194 0.23 15.46 -21.24
C PRO A 194 0.44 16.91 -21.74
N PRO A 195 1.01 17.09 -22.94
CA PRO A 195 1.17 18.42 -23.54
C PRO A 195 -0.18 19.15 -23.63
N SER A 196 -0.29 20.31 -22.98
CA SER A 196 -1.51 21.11 -22.96
C SER A 196 -1.49 22.14 -24.09
N GLY A 197 -1.87 21.72 -25.30
CA GLY A 197 -2.03 22.59 -26.46
C GLY A 197 -0.74 23.27 -27.00
N PRO A 198 -0.80 23.89 -28.19
CA PRO A 198 0.32 24.66 -28.72
C PRO A 198 0.49 25.97 -27.92
N GLY A 199 1.64 26.18 -27.27
CA GLY A 199 2.00 27.48 -26.65
C GLY A 199 2.69 27.46 -25.28
N ARG A 200 2.79 26.31 -24.58
CA ARG A 200 3.66 26.22 -23.39
C ARG A 200 5.10 25.90 -23.82
N GLU A 201 6.00 26.88 -23.68
CA GLU A 201 7.42 26.73 -24.02
C GLU A 201 8.20 25.87 -23.02
N SER A 202 7.81 25.86 -21.73
CA SER A 202 8.44 25.03 -20.70
C SER A 202 7.54 23.86 -20.30
N HIS A 203 8.15 22.67 -20.25
CA HIS A 203 7.51 21.48 -19.70
C HIS A 203 7.82 21.40 -18.21
N VAL A 204 6.79 21.30 -17.37
CA VAL A 204 6.97 21.34 -15.91
C VAL A 204 7.05 19.91 -15.38
N VAL A 205 8.02 19.69 -14.48
CA VAL A 205 8.21 18.44 -13.75
C VAL A 205 8.23 18.75 -12.25
N VAL A 206 7.46 17.99 -11.49
CA VAL A 206 7.36 18.13 -10.04
C VAL A 206 7.97 16.91 -9.36
N GLU A 207 8.86 17.12 -8.39
CA GLU A 207 9.37 16.03 -7.56
C GLU A 207 8.32 15.60 -6.54
N ALA A 208 8.21 14.28 -6.31
CA ALA A 208 7.18 13.74 -5.43
C ALA A 208 7.22 14.30 -4.00
N THR A 209 8.41 14.53 -3.44
CA THR A 209 8.57 15.11 -2.11
C THR A 209 7.86 16.46 -1.97
N GLN A 210 7.87 17.30 -3.02
CA GLN A 210 7.18 18.59 -3.02
C GLN A 210 5.66 18.42 -3.00
N PHE A 211 5.14 17.55 -3.88
CA PHE A 211 3.70 17.29 -3.96
C PHE A 211 3.15 16.71 -2.65
N PHE A 212 3.82 15.72 -2.08
CA PHE A 212 3.35 15.09 -0.85
C PHE A 212 3.47 15.98 0.38
N ASN A 213 4.52 16.82 0.46
CA ASN A 213 4.60 17.84 1.51
C ASN A 213 3.40 18.80 1.45
N CYS A 214 2.94 19.15 0.24
CA CYS A 214 1.72 19.94 0.06
C CYS A 214 0.49 19.20 0.58
N ILE A 215 0.31 17.92 0.22
CA ILE A 215 -0.83 17.11 0.69
C ILE A 215 -0.85 16.99 2.21
N GLY A 216 0.26 16.57 2.84
CA GLY A 216 0.35 16.43 4.29
C GLY A 216 0.12 17.76 5.03
N HIS A 217 0.68 18.87 4.49
CA HIS A 217 0.41 20.20 5.03
C HIS A 217 -1.07 20.60 4.91
N SER A 218 -1.72 20.26 3.79
CA SER A 218 -3.13 20.56 3.53
C SER A 218 -4.06 19.75 4.45
N LEU A 219 -3.82 18.45 4.62
CA LEU A 219 -4.55 17.59 5.56
C LEU A 219 -4.39 18.08 7.01
N ALA A 220 -3.17 18.41 7.43
CA ALA A 220 -2.91 18.95 8.76
C ALA A 220 -3.59 20.31 8.98
N ARG A 221 -3.59 21.19 7.97
CA ARG A 221 -4.28 22.48 8.01
C ARG A 221 -5.79 22.31 8.10
N TYR A 222 -6.39 21.48 7.22
CA TYR A 222 -7.81 21.17 7.23
C TYR A 222 -8.24 20.69 8.61
N LYS A 223 -7.57 19.66 9.17
CA LYS A 223 -7.82 19.16 10.52
C LYS A 223 -7.76 20.26 11.59
N ARG A 224 -6.87 21.23 11.43
CA ARG A 224 -6.68 22.31 12.40
C ARG A 224 -7.72 23.42 12.30
N GLU A 225 -8.06 23.87 11.10
CA GLU A 225 -8.96 25.00 10.87
C GLU A 225 -10.42 24.63 11.03
N THR A 226 -10.80 23.41 10.64
CA THR A 226 -12.19 22.92 10.78
C THR A 226 -12.44 22.23 12.11
N HIS A 227 -11.40 22.08 12.95
CA HIS A 227 -11.44 21.39 14.24
C HIS A 227 -11.96 19.93 14.19
N VAL A 228 -11.93 19.30 13.02
CA VAL A 228 -12.38 17.91 12.85
C VAL A 228 -11.40 16.91 13.45
N SER A 229 -11.95 15.77 13.89
CA SER A 229 -11.19 14.64 14.40
C SER A 229 -10.45 13.90 13.28
N GLU A 230 -9.48 13.05 13.66
CA GLU A 230 -8.81 12.17 12.68
C GLU A 230 -9.84 11.26 12.01
N SER A 231 -10.76 10.70 12.80
CA SER A 231 -11.90 9.92 12.33
C SER A 231 -12.70 10.62 11.23
N THR A 232 -13.01 11.90 11.41
CA THR A 232 -13.76 12.68 10.42
C THR A 232 -12.93 13.02 9.19
N ALA A 233 -11.65 13.39 9.36
CA ALA A 233 -10.76 13.67 8.23
C ALA A 233 -10.58 12.47 7.30
N LEU A 234 -10.48 11.26 7.86
CA LEU A 234 -10.42 10.00 7.10
C LEU A 234 -11.70 9.70 6.33
N ALA A 235 -12.86 10.08 6.88
CA ALA A 235 -14.13 9.93 6.17
C ALA A 235 -14.21 10.85 4.96
N THR A 236 -13.63 12.05 5.08
CA THR A 236 -13.68 13.07 4.03
C THR A 236 -12.66 12.82 2.92
N PHE A 237 -11.43 12.43 3.28
CA PHE A 237 -10.31 12.28 2.34
C PHE A 237 -9.57 10.94 2.49
N PRO A 238 -10.25 9.78 2.33
CA PRO A 238 -9.62 8.47 2.55
C PRO A 238 -8.42 8.20 1.62
N ASN A 239 -8.51 8.55 0.34
CA ASN A 239 -7.44 8.28 -0.63
C ASN A 239 -6.23 9.18 -0.41
N LEU A 240 -6.42 10.44 -0.02
CA LEU A 240 -5.30 11.33 0.32
C LEU A 240 -4.57 10.89 1.59
N ASN A 241 -5.28 10.39 2.60
CA ASN A 241 -4.63 9.83 3.80
C ASN A 241 -3.79 8.59 3.44
N VAL A 242 -4.36 7.65 2.67
CA VAL A 242 -3.63 6.45 2.21
C VAL A 242 -2.43 6.82 1.34
N LEU A 243 -2.53 7.91 0.56
CA LEU A 243 -1.42 8.43 -0.24
C LEU A 243 -0.28 8.98 0.64
N GLU A 244 -0.60 9.72 1.71
CA GLU A 244 0.37 10.19 2.72
C GLU A 244 1.10 9.00 3.38
N ASP A 245 0.34 7.97 3.77
CA ASP A 245 0.91 6.74 4.36
C ASP A 245 1.83 6.00 3.38
N THR A 246 1.47 6.00 2.09
CA THR A 246 2.28 5.37 1.02
C THR A 246 3.61 6.07 0.84
N LEU A 247 3.65 7.40 0.97
CA LEU A 247 4.91 8.12 0.95
C LEU A 247 5.76 7.74 2.16
N LEU A 248 5.16 7.70 3.35
CA LEU A 248 5.87 7.33 4.56
C LEU A 248 6.52 5.94 4.39
N ASP A 249 5.78 4.98 3.84
CA ASP A 249 6.30 3.67 3.45
C ASP A 249 7.47 3.79 2.48
N SER A 250 7.32 4.55 1.38
CA SER A 250 8.38 4.74 0.36
C SER A 250 9.67 5.33 0.95
N LEU A 251 9.56 6.29 1.88
CA LEU A 251 10.70 6.95 2.52
C LEU A 251 11.36 6.11 3.62
N LEU A 252 10.58 5.34 4.39
CA LEU A 252 11.07 4.65 5.58
C LEU A 252 11.50 3.21 5.32
N SER A 253 11.04 2.59 4.24
CA SER A 253 11.31 1.18 3.98
C SER A 253 12.22 0.99 2.77
N GLY A 254 13.38 0.39 2.99
CA GLY A 254 14.08 -0.30 1.91
C GLY A 254 13.15 -1.37 1.35
N TYR A 255 13.10 -1.50 0.02
CA TYR A 255 12.13 -2.29 -0.76
C TYR A 255 11.69 -3.67 -0.18
N LEU A 256 12.49 -4.35 0.65
CA LEU A 256 12.15 -5.67 1.23
C LEU A 256 11.73 -5.66 2.71
N GLU A 257 11.79 -4.54 3.41
CA GLU A 257 11.62 -4.44 4.88
C GLU A 257 10.17 -4.11 5.30
N ARG A 258 9.23 -4.11 4.35
CA ARG A 258 7.82 -3.84 4.63
C ARG A 258 7.14 -5.05 5.24
N PRO A 259 6.43 -4.92 6.38
CA PRO A 259 5.57 -5.98 6.87
C PRO A 259 4.42 -6.24 5.89
N ALA A 260 4.11 -7.51 5.67
CA ALA A 260 3.02 -7.97 4.83
C ALA A 260 1.70 -7.32 5.24
N LEU A 261 1.44 -7.17 6.56
CA LEU A 261 0.26 -6.46 7.05
C LEU A 261 0.23 -5.00 6.59
N GLY A 262 1.35 -4.28 6.58
CA GLY A 262 1.41 -2.89 6.11
C GLY A 262 1.03 -2.77 4.64
N ILE A 263 1.58 -3.66 3.79
CA ILE A 263 1.21 -3.77 2.37
C ILE A 263 -0.29 -4.04 2.21
N LEU A 264 -0.82 -5.00 2.95
CA LEU A 264 -2.23 -5.39 2.90
C LEU A 264 -3.15 -4.24 3.33
N CYS A 265 -2.83 -3.54 4.42
CA CYS A 265 -3.57 -2.39 4.91
C CYS A 265 -3.58 -1.25 3.89
N ASN A 266 -2.44 -0.90 3.28
CA ASN A 266 -2.39 0.19 2.31
C ASN A 266 -3.18 -0.13 1.02
N ILE A 267 -3.09 -1.38 0.54
CA ILE A 267 -3.79 -1.81 -0.68
C ILE A 267 -5.31 -1.99 -0.46
N SER A 268 -5.74 -2.31 0.76
CA SER A 268 -7.14 -2.66 1.05
C SER A 268 -8.17 -1.54 0.82
N THR A 269 -7.76 -0.28 0.90
CA THR A 269 -8.61 0.91 0.69
C THR A 269 -8.59 1.40 -0.75
N ARG A 270 -7.69 0.84 -1.57
CA ARG A 270 -7.47 1.26 -2.95
C ARG A 270 -8.42 0.57 -3.92
N SER A 271 -8.74 1.27 -5.00
CA SER A 271 -9.61 0.79 -6.07
C SER A 271 -8.89 -0.16 -7.01
N PHE A 272 -9.60 -1.16 -7.50
CA PHE A 272 -9.16 -2.06 -8.57
C PHE A 272 -10.37 -2.37 -9.46
N ASP A 273 -10.10 -2.77 -10.70
CA ASP A 273 -11.17 -3.18 -11.61
C ASP A 273 -11.85 -4.45 -11.08
N ALA A 274 -13.16 -4.39 -10.87
CA ALA A 274 -13.96 -5.50 -10.36
C ALA A 274 -13.94 -6.72 -11.30
N MET A 275 -13.64 -6.54 -12.58
CA MET A 275 -13.43 -7.63 -13.55
C MET A 275 -12.06 -8.30 -13.38
N PHE A 276 -11.12 -7.64 -12.67
CA PHE A 276 -9.78 -8.14 -12.41
C PHE A 276 -9.41 -8.03 -10.92
N PRO A 277 -10.15 -8.69 -10.02
CA PRO A 277 -9.91 -8.61 -8.57
C PRO A 277 -8.54 -9.12 -8.15
N GLN A 278 -7.90 -9.98 -8.96
CA GLN A 278 -6.54 -10.45 -8.77
C GLN A 278 -5.52 -9.30 -8.71
N ASN A 279 -5.78 -8.17 -9.36
CA ASN A 279 -4.87 -7.02 -9.37
C ASN A 279 -4.52 -6.54 -7.96
N ARG A 280 -5.42 -6.73 -6.99
CA ARG A 280 -5.16 -6.44 -5.58
C ARG A 280 -3.97 -7.25 -5.02
N LEU A 281 -3.99 -8.57 -5.20
CA LEU A 281 -2.90 -9.44 -4.71
C LEU A 281 -1.65 -9.35 -5.58
N LEU A 282 -1.79 -9.06 -6.87
CA LEU A 282 -0.64 -8.75 -7.74
C LEU A 282 0.06 -7.47 -7.29
N ALA A 283 -0.70 -6.46 -6.92
CA ALA A 283 -0.20 -5.23 -6.30
C ALA A 283 0.53 -5.53 -4.96
N CYS A 284 0.02 -6.46 -4.15
CA CYS A 284 0.72 -6.87 -2.93
C CYS A 284 2.04 -7.59 -3.23
N LEU A 285 2.02 -8.57 -4.14
CA LEU A 285 3.18 -9.40 -4.46
C LEU A 285 4.35 -8.57 -4.99
N GLY A 286 4.12 -7.67 -5.94
CA GLY A 286 5.19 -6.80 -6.44
C GLY A 286 5.66 -5.74 -5.43
N ALA A 287 4.92 -5.45 -4.36
CA ALA A 287 5.45 -4.62 -3.27
C ALA A 287 6.27 -5.44 -2.25
N LEU A 288 6.12 -6.78 -2.24
CA LEU A 288 6.69 -7.66 -1.22
C LEU A 288 8.09 -8.20 -1.58
N THR A 289 8.40 -8.38 -2.87
CA THR A 289 9.58 -9.12 -3.35
C THR A 289 10.25 -8.51 -4.58
N LYS A 290 11.58 -8.66 -4.65
CA LYS A 290 12.45 -8.19 -5.75
C LYS A 290 12.64 -9.25 -6.83
N GLU A 291 12.12 -10.45 -6.63
CA GLU A 291 12.31 -11.52 -7.60
C GLU A 291 11.61 -11.13 -8.92
N PRO A 292 12.24 -11.37 -10.09
CA PRO A 292 11.67 -11.05 -11.40
C PRO A 292 10.61 -12.06 -11.86
N SER A 293 10.30 -13.06 -11.03
CA SER A 293 9.17 -13.98 -11.19
C SER A 293 8.93 -14.73 -9.87
N TRP A 294 7.66 -14.94 -9.52
CA TRP A 294 7.25 -15.64 -8.30
C TRP A 294 6.54 -16.97 -8.58
N GLY A 295 6.90 -17.61 -9.69
CA GLY A 295 6.35 -18.90 -10.13
C GLY A 295 5.37 -18.82 -11.31
N PRO A 296 4.61 -19.91 -11.58
CA PRO A 296 3.66 -19.98 -12.69
C PRO A 296 2.58 -18.91 -12.57
N PRO A 297 2.05 -18.37 -13.68
CA PRO A 297 0.95 -17.41 -13.61
C PRO A 297 -0.33 -18.01 -13.00
N SER A 298 -1.19 -17.20 -12.37
CA SER A 298 -2.47 -17.60 -11.76
C SER A 298 -3.42 -16.41 -11.64
N ASP A 299 -4.47 -16.34 -12.43
CA ASP A 299 -5.55 -15.34 -12.28
C ASP A 299 -6.42 -15.56 -11.04
N ASP A 300 -6.34 -16.74 -10.41
CA ASP A 300 -7.07 -17.05 -9.18
C ASP A 300 -6.44 -16.43 -7.92
N LEU A 301 -7.29 -15.89 -7.03
CA LEU A 301 -6.86 -15.28 -5.77
C LEU A 301 -6.28 -16.28 -4.77
N GLY A 302 -6.79 -17.52 -4.72
CA GLY A 302 -6.32 -18.56 -3.79
C GLY A 302 -4.84 -18.91 -3.97
N PRO A 303 -4.40 -19.30 -5.19
CA PRO A 303 -3.00 -19.55 -5.46
C PRO A 303 -2.11 -18.30 -5.33
N LEU A 304 -2.62 -17.10 -5.64
CA LEU A 304 -1.88 -15.85 -5.39
C LEU A 304 -1.67 -15.59 -3.90
N SER A 305 -2.69 -15.87 -3.08
CA SER A 305 -2.60 -15.80 -1.63
C SER A 305 -1.57 -16.79 -1.07
N GLU A 306 -1.58 -18.04 -1.53
CA GLU A 306 -0.58 -19.05 -1.14
C GLU A 306 0.84 -18.60 -1.50
N LYS A 307 1.02 -18.01 -2.70
CA LYS A 307 2.33 -17.45 -3.09
C LYS A 307 2.77 -16.32 -2.18
N MET A 308 1.86 -15.40 -1.87
CA MET A 308 2.16 -14.26 -0.98
C MET A 308 2.54 -14.76 0.41
N MET A 309 1.74 -15.64 1.01
CA MET A 309 2.04 -16.23 2.32
C MET A 309 3.37 -17.00 2.29
N GLY A 310 3.63 -17.81 1.27
CA GLY A 310 4.89 -18.54 1.15
C GLY A 310 6.11 -17.63 1.00
N LEU A 311 5.99 -16.47 0.34
CA LEU A 311 7.04 -15.44 0.29
C LEU A 311 7.27 -14.82 1.67
N CYS A 312 6.20 -14.47 2.37
CA CYS A 312 6.23 -13.92 3.72
C CYS A 312 6.89 -14.90 4.72
N GLU A 313 6.51 -16.18 4.68
CA GLU A 313 7.09 -17.27 5.48
C GLU A 313 8.60 -17.41 5.24
N ARG A 314 9.05 -17.38 3.98
CA ARG A 314 10.50 -17.41 3.64
C ARG A 314 11.26 -16.19 4.17
N LYS A 315 10.62 -15.03 4.22
CA LYS A 315 11.19 -13.79 4.80
C LYS A 315 11.12 -13.78 6.34
N GLY A 316 10.43 -14.74 6.95
CA GLY A 316 10.16 -14.76 8.39
C GLY A 316 9.16 -13.70 8.85
N ASP A 317 8.34 -13.18 7.93
CA ASP A 317 7.26 -12.24 8.22
C ASP A 317 5.91 -12.97 8.22
N TYR A 318 5.31 -13.10 9.38
CA TYR A 318 4.02 -13.75 9.58
C TYR A 318 2.90 -12.75 9.83
N SER A 319 3.11 -11.46 9.54
CA SER A 319 2.11 -10.43 9.81
C SER A 319 0.83 -10.57 8.96
N PHE A 320 0.87 -11.37 7.89
CA PHE A 320 -0.31 -11.77 7.11
C PHE A 320 -1.35 -12.57 7.93
N VAL A 321 -0.99 -13.07 9.12
CA VAL A 321 -1.96 -13.75 10.00
C VAL A 321 -2.99 -12.81 10.59
N PHE A 322 -2.76 -11.49 10.58
CA PHE A 322 -3.68 -10.49 11.13
C PHE A 322 -4.76 -10.05 10.12
N THR A 323 -5.23 -11.00 9.31
CA THR A 323 -6.30 -10.80 8.34
C THR A 323 -7.65 -11.32 8.87
N ALA A 324 -8.73 -10.82 8.26
CA ALA A 324 -10.11 -11.20 8.49
C ALA A 324 -10.53 -12.49 7.76
N ASP A 325 -9.58 -13.20 7.15
CA ASP A 325 -9.79 -14.47 6.50
C ASP A 325 -10.22 -15.57 7.49
N GLU A 326 -10.98 -16.55 7.01
CA GLU A 326 -11.14 -17.81 7.72
C GLU A 326 -9.80 -18.53 7.84
N ARG A 327 -9.61 -19.29 8.91
CA ARG A 327 -8.38 -20.08 9.10
C ARG A 327 -8.45 -21.41 8.39
N SER A 328 -7.29 -21.88 7.96
CA SER A 328 -7.16 -23.21 7.35
C SER A 328 -7.61 -24.30 8.32
N LEU A 329 -8.28 -25.32 7.79
CA LEU A 329 -8.60 -26.54 8.55
C LEU A 329 -7.50 -27.60 8.44
N GLU A 330 -6.42 -27.31 7.71
CA GLU A 330 -5.29 -28.22 7.52
C GLU A 330 -4.47 -28.36 8.82
N SER A 331 -4.14 -29.60 9.18
CA SER A 331 -3.40 -29.88 10.42
C SER A 331 -2.04 -29.19 10.43
N GLY A 332 -1.68 -28.54 11.54
CA GLY A 332 -0.45 -27.76 11.67
C GLY A 332 -0.48 -26.38 11.01
N ARG A 333 -1.59 -26.01 10.36
CA ARG A 333 -1.76 -24.75 9.62
C ARG A 333 -3.00 -23.96 10.03
N THR A 334 -3.65 -24.34 11.14
CA THR A 334 -4.87 -23.71 11.65
C THR A 334 -4.70 -22.25 12.07
N TRP A 335 -3.47 -21.76 12.16
CA TRP A 335 -3.16 -20.36 12.42
C TRP A 335 -3.18 -19.48 11.16
N ARG A 336 -3.04 -20.08 9.96
CA ARG A 336 -2.91 -19.37 8.69
C ARG A 336 -4.27 -19.14 8.02
N PRO A 337 -4.44 -18.06 7.24
CA PRO A 337 -5.60 -17.89 6.35
C PRO A 337 -5.84 -19.07 5.39
N ASP A 338 -7.09 -19.48 5.17
CA ASP A 338 -7.42 -20.52 4.18
C ASP A 338 -7.44 -19.95 2.76
N THR A 339 -6.67 -20.58 1.86
CA THR A 339 -6.57 -20.20 0.44
C THR A 339 -7.65 -20.82 -0.44
N ARG A 340 -8.47 -21.73 0.11
CA ARG A 340 -9.54 -22.43 -0.62
C ARG A 340 -10.91 -21.77 -0.47
N GLN A 341 -10.98 -20.63 0.21
CA GLN A 341 -12.23 -19.88 0.35
C GLN A 341 -12.80 -19.54 -1.03
N ALA A 342 -14.04 -19.94 -1.29
CA ALA A 342 -14.70 -19.63 -2.56
C ALA A 342 -14.92 -18.11 -2.68
N SER A 343 -14.68 -17.55 -3.87
CA SER A 343 -15.02 -16.16 -4.18
C SER A 343 -16.52 -15.91 -3.89
N SER A 344 -16.84 -14.94 -3.04
CA SER A 344 -18.23 -14.49 -2.89
C SER A 344 -18.47 -13.23 -3.72
N ARG A 345 -19.75 -12.89 -3.91
CA ARG A 345 -20.18 -11.67 -4.58
C ARG A 345 -19.93 -10.40 -3.76
N ASP A 346 -19.50 -10.52 -2.50
CA ASP A 346 -19.50 -9.42 -1.51
C ASP A 346 -18.12 -8.73 -1.34
N GLY A 347 -17.13 -9.10 -2.15
CA GLY A 347 -15.80 -8.49 -2.14
C GLY A 347 -14.64 -9.50 -2.12
N PRO A 348 -13.38 -9.01 -2.05
CA PRO A 348 -12.21 -9.90 -2.03
C PRO A 348 -12.20 -10.72 -0.73
N LYS A 349 -11.81 -12.00 -0.81
CA LYS A 349 -11.82 -12.95 0.32
C LYS A 349 -10.45 -13.47 0.78
N HIS A 350 -9.37 -13.08 0.11
CA HIS A 350 -8.04 -13.63 0.41
C HIS A 350 -7.07 -12.55 0.85
N LEU A 351 -6.54 -12.67 2.07
CA LEU A 351 -5.64 -11.72 2.72
C LEU A 351 -6.27 -10.34 2.87
N VAL A 352 -7.47 -10.29 3.42
CA VAL A 352 -8.14 -9.01 3.74
C VAL A 352 -7.69 -8.61 5.13
N PRO A 353 -6.95 -7.51 5.33
CA PRO A 353 -6.49 -7.15 6.67
C PRO A 353 -7.69 -6.96 7.60
N LEU A 354 -7.52 -7.27 8.89
CA LEU A 354 -8.61 -7.13 9.86
C LEU A 354 -9.07 -5.67 10.00
N ILE A 355 -8.14 -4.73 9.81
CA ILE A 355 -8.35 -3.28 9.80
C ILE A 355 -7.51 -2.68 8.68
N ASN A 356 -8.04 -1.63 8.04
CA ASN A 356 -7.36 -0.87 6.99
C ASN A 356 -6.75 0.40 7.61
N TRP A 357 -5.61 0.25 8.29
CA TRP A 357 -4.98 1.36 9.02
C TRP A 357 -3.46 1.30 8.93
N PRO A 358 -2.74 2.43 9.01
CA PRO A 358 -1.29 2.45 8.94
C PRO A 358 -0.63 1.58 10.01
N VAL A 359 0.32 0.75 9.56
CA VAL A 359 1.08 -0.18 10.38
C VAL A 359 2.51 0.32 10.49
N HIS A 360 3.06 0.32 11.69
CA HIS A 360 4.46 0.61 11.95
C HIS A 360 5.11 -0.51 12.75
N GLY A 361 6.33 -0.87 12.37
CA GLY A 361 7.20 -1.73 13.15
C GLY A 361 7.88 -0.95 14.28
N ASN A 362 8.22 -1.64 15.38
CA ASN A 362 9.14 -1.12 16.39
C ASN A 362 10.26 -2.14 16.70
N PRO A 363 11.53 -1.86 16.31
CA PRO A 363 12.01 -0.66 15.60
C PRO A 363 11.38 -0.48 14.21
N VAL A 364 11.53 0.70 13.60
CA VAL A 364 10.97 0.98 12.25
C VAL A 364 11.40 -0.13 11.27
N GLY A 365 10.44 -0.66 10.49
CA GLY A 365 10.66 -1.78 9.57
C GLY A 365 10.57 -3.18 10.21
N GLU A 366 10.35 -3.28 11.52
CA GLU A 366 10.12 -4.57 12.17
C GLU A 366 8.82 -5.23 11.67
N THR A 367 8.82 -6.56 11.60
CA THR A 367 7.67 -7.38 11.18
C THR A 367 7.18 -8.29 12.32
N GLN A 368 6.15 -9.09 12.06
CA GLN A 368 5.75 -10.15 12.99
C GLN A 368 6.57 -11.40 12.69
N ARG A 369 7.54 -11.74 13.53
CA ARG A 369 8.35 -12.95 13.35
C ARG A 369 7.62 -14.19 13.86
N GLY A 370 8.06 -15.34 13.35
CA GLY A 370 7.60 -16.64 13.79
C GLY A 370 8.66 -17.71 13.57
N ARG A 371 8.54 -18.80 14.32
CA ARG A 371 9.46 -19.94 14.28
C ARG A 371 8.70 -21.25 14.42
N THR A 372 9.26 -22.32 13.86
CA THR A 372 8.74 -23.68 14.00
C THR A 372 9.76 -24.52 14.75
N ASP A 373 9.31 -25.29 15.73
CA ASP A 373 10.10 -26.29 16.45
C ASP A 373 9.33 -27.62 16.57
N GLU A 374 9.88 -28.59 17.30
CA GLU A 374 9.25 -29.91 17.53
C GLU A 374 7.88 -29.81 18.22
N GLU A 375 7.66 -28.70 18.93
CA GLU A 375 6.46 -28.48 19.71
C GLU A 375 5.34 -27.84 18.89
N GLY A 376 5.65 -27.06 17.87
CA GLY A 376 4.67 -26.43 16.99
C GLY A 376 5.18 -25.14 16.32
N PHE A 377 4.24 -24.30 15.89
CA PHE A 377 4.54 -22.99 15.35
C PHE A 377 4.42 -21.93 16.45
N TRP A 378 5.26 -20.90 16.42
CA TRP A 378 5.26 -19.84 17.42
C TRP A 378 5.34 -18.47 16.76
N LEU A 379 4.49 -17.55 17.21
CA LEU A 379 4.69 -16.11 16.95
C LEU A 379 5.58 -15.50 18.04
N GLU A 380 6.55 -14.71 17.62
CA GLU A 380 7.48 -14.04 18.53
C GLU A 380 6.92 -12.69 19.03
N LYS A 381 7.41 -12.20 20.16
CA LYS A 381 7.08 -10.87 20.70
C LYS A 381 5.56 -10.63 20.84
N MET A 382 4.82 -11.64 21.26
CA MET A 382 3.41 -11.53 21.58
C MET A 382 3.23 -11.32 23.08
N VAL A 383 2.29 -10.45 23.45
CA VAL A 383 1.97 -10.12 24.84
C VAL A 383 0.64 -10.79 25.20
N PRO A 384 0.61 -11.70 26.18
CA PRO A 384 -0.64 -12.27 26.66
C PRO A 384 -1.49 -11.19 27.34
N LEU A 385 -2.78 -11.18 27.02
CA LEU A 385 -3.75 -10.25 27.57
C LEU A 385 -4.64 -11.00 28.55
N ARG A 386 -4.75 -10.46 29.76
CA ARG A 386 -5.59 -11.03 30.82
C ARG A 386 -6.97 -10.41 30.76
N VAL A 387 -7.99 -11.23 30.48
CA VAL A 387 -9.40 -10.83 30.52
C VAL A 387 -9.81 -10.59 31.96
N GLU A 388 -10.46 -9.47 32.22
CA GLU A 388 -10.88 -9.02 33.56
C GLU A 388 -12.19 -8.23 33.47
N ASP A 389 -12.91 -8.13 34.59
CA ASP A 389 -14.17 -7.35 34.66
C ASP A 389 -13.92 -5.83 34.57
N ALA A 390 -12.69 -5.37 34.82
CA ALA A 390 -12.32 -3.97 34.77
C ALA A 390 -10.86 -3.72 34.35
N MET A 391 -10.66 -2.66 33.57
CA MET A 391 -9.32 -2.13 33.26
C MET A 391 -8.66 -1.48 34.48
N ARG A 392 -7.34 -1.65 34.61
CA ARG A 392 -6.54 -0.91 35.60
C ARG A 392 -6.59 0.61 35.37
N PRO A 393 -6.45 1.45 36.41
CA PRO A 393 -6.46 2.91 36.27
C PRO A 393 -5.46 3.45 35.24
N ALA A 394 -4.23 2.91 35.21
CA ALA A 394 -3.21 3.32 34.24
C ALA A 394 -3.61 3.01 32.79
N ALA A 395 -4.31 1.90 32.54
CA ALA A 395 -4.81 1.56 31.22
C ALA A 395 -5.95 2.49 30.77
N LYS A 396 -6.82 2.89 31.70
CA LYS A 396 -7.88 3.88 31.42
C LYS A 396 -7.30 5.25 31.04
N ILE A 397 -6.26 5.67 31.76
CA ILE A 397 -5.55 6.92 31.44
C ILE A 397 -4.96 6.82 30.03
N GLU A 398 -4.24 5.74 29.71
CA GLU A 398 -3.65 5.58 28.38
C GLU A 398 -4.70 5.51 27.26
N LEU A 399 -5.83 4.85 27.51
CA LEU A 399 -6.94 4.85 26.57
C LEU A 399 -7.53 6.25 26.36
N ASP A 400 -7.77 7.03 27.42
CA ASP A 400 -8.28 8.41 27.31
C ASP A 400 -7.34 9.29 26.48
N LYS A 401 -6.02 9.10 26.66
CA LYS A 401 -5.00 9.81 25.88
C LYS A 401 -4.98 9.42 24.40
N ILE A 402 -5.15 8.14 24.10
CA ILE A 402 -5.25 7.68 22.70
C ILE A 402 -6.53 8.23 22.05
N LEU A 403 -7.66 8.20 22.77
CA LEU A 403 -8.95 8.62 22.24
C LEU A 403 -9.08 10.14 22.10
N TRP A 404 -8.63 10.91 23.10
CA TRP A 404 -8.90 12.36 23.18
C TRP A 404 -7.63 13.23 23.12
N GLY A 405 -6.47 12.60 23.15
CA GLY A 405 -5.19 13.28 23.10
C GLY A 405 -4.65 13.63 24.48
N TRP A 406 -3.49 14.26 24.49
CA TRP A 406 -2.87 14.79 25.70
C TRP A 406 -2.06 16.05 25.40
N ILE A 407 -1.71 16.78 26.45
CA ILE A 407 -0.63 17.75 26.42
C ILE A 407 0.58 17.05 27.03
N ASP A 408 1.68 16.97 26.27
CA ASP A 408 2.92 16.42 26.80
C ASP A 408 3.47 17.41 27.85
N PRO A 409 3.63 17.01 29.14
CA PRO A 409 4.16 17.91 30.16
C PRO A 409 5.55 18.49 29.83
N ARG A 410 6.32 17.81 28.96
CA ARG A 410 7.66 18.22 28.53
C ARG A 410 7.63 19.14 27.31
N GLN A 411 6.52 19.11 26.58
CA GLN A 411 6.27 19.95 25.43
C GLN A 411 4.86 20.54 25.56
N PRO A 412 4.65 21.47 26.53
CA PRO A 412 3.32 21.98 26.85
C PRO A 412 2.65 22.72 25.68
N ASN A 413 3.45 23.15 24.69
CA ASN A 413 2.97 23.78 23.46
C ASN A 413 2.56 22.76 22.38
N LEU A 414 2.82 21.46 22.58
CA LEU A 414 2.47 20.40 21.64
C LEU A 414 1.24 19.64 22.15
N LEU A 415 0.08 20.02 21.65
CA LEU A 415 -1.14 19.23 21.80
C LEU A 415 -1.03 17.99 20.91
N ARG A 416 -0.95 16.80 21.52
CA ARG A 416 -1.14 15.55 20.79
C ARG A 416 -2.64 15.33 20.65
N ARG A 417 -3.13 15.31 19.41
CA ARG A 417 -4.54 15.05 19.12
C ARG A 417 -4.83 13.56 19.31
N GLY A 418 -5.94 13.27 19.95
CA GLY A 418 -6.49 11.92 19.98
C GLY A 418 -7.21 11.59 18.69
N LEU A 419 -7.74 10.38 18.67
CA LEU A 419 -8.57 9.88 17.59
C LEU A 419 -9.84 10.72 17.37
N PHE A 420 -10.44 11.18 18.46
CA PHE A 420 -11.70 11.89 18.51
C PHE A 420 -11.50 13.36 18.88
N GLY A 421 -12.42 14.20 18.41
CA GLY A 421 -12.44 15.64 18.62
C GLY A 421 -13.36 16.02 19.77
N ARG A 422 -13.83 17.27 19.79
CA ARG A 422 -14.80 17.74 20.79
C ARG A 422 -16.24 17.34 20.45
N GLU A 423 -16.47 16.83 19.24
CA GLU A 423 -17.81 16.53 18.72
C GLU A 423 -18.31 15.16 19.16
N GLU A 424 -17.41 14.22 19.42
CA GLU A 424 -17.75 12.92 19.97
C GLU A 424 -17.95 13.01 21.48
N GLU A 425 -19.17 12.75 21.96
CA GLU A 425 -19.49 12.80 23.38
C GLU A 425 -18.74 11.73 24.17
N LYS A 426 -18.00 12.14 25.21
CA LYS A 426 -17.30 11.21 26.12
C LYS A 426 -18.23 10.19 26.80
N ALA A 427 -19.54 10.45 26.87
CA ALA A 427 -20.52 9.57 27.48
C ALA A 427 -20.73 8.26 26.69
N ASP A 428 -20.64 8.29 25.35
CA ASP A 428 -20.77 7.12 24.45
C ASP A 428 -19.50 6.88 23.63
N TRP A 429 -18.35 6.91 24.29
CA TRP A 429 -17.06 6.71 23.62
C TRP A 429 -16.90 5.30 23.01
N LEU A 430 -17.57 4.28 23.57
CA LEU A 430 -17.58 2.92 23.01
C LEU A 430 -18.35 2.88 21.68
N GLY A 431 -19.51 3.53 21.60
CA GLY A 431 -20.25 3.67 20.34
C GLY A 431 -19.46 4.47 19.30
N ALA A 432 -18.76 5.54 19.71
CA ALA A 432 -17.86 6.29 18.83
C ALA A 432 -16.67 5.43 18.33
N LEU A 433 -16.08 4.62 19.19
CA LEU A 433 -15.01 3.69 18.84
C LEU A 433 -15.48 2.59 17.90
N ALA A 434 -16.65 2.02 18.11
CA ALA A 434 -17.25 1.06 17.18
C ALA A 434 -17.46 1.69 15.79
N LYS A 435 -18.01 2.92 15.73
CA LYS A 435 -18.18 3.66 14.47
C LYS A 435 -16.84 3.92 13.76
N PHE A 436 -15.81 4.27 14.52
CA PHE A 436 -14.47 4.46 13.97
C PHE A 436 -13.88 3.16 13.43
N LEU A 437 -13.96 2.05 14.18
CA LEU A 437 -13.51 0.74 13.71
C LEU A 437 -14.17 0.36 12.39
N VAL A 438 -15.49 0.52 12.27
CA VAL A 438 -16.21 0.29 11.00
C VAL A 438 -15.68 1.18 9.87
N ARG A 439 -15.41 2.46 10.16
CA ARG A 439 -14.90 3.43 9.18
C ARG A 439 -13.52 3.05 8.63
N ILE A 440 -12.65 2.48 9.47
CA ILE A 440 -11.34 1.97 9.05
C ILE A 440 -11.40 0.52 8.56
N GLY A 441 -12.59 0.03 8.22
CA GLY A 441 -12.77 -1.26 7.57
C GLY A 441 -12.70 -2.47 8.48
N TYR A 442 -12.82 -2.32 9.80
CA TYR A 442 -12.80 -3.43 10.74
C TYR A 442 -13.84 -4.50 10.41
N LYS A 443 -13.41 -5.77 10.37
CA LYS A 443 -14.24 -6.93 9.97
C LYS A 443 -14.56 -7.91 11.11
N GLY A 444 -14.51 -7.47 12.36
CA GLY A 444 -14.75 -8.31 13.54
C GLY A 444 -15.90 -7.87 14.43
N CYS A 445 -15.94 -8.43 15.65
CA CYS A 445 -16.90 -8.10 16.68
C CYS A 445 -16.61 -6.71 17.27
N LEU A 446 -17.65 -5.85 17.29
CA LEU A 446 -17.56 -4.48 17.82
C LEU A 446 -17.67 -4.42 19.34
N GLU A 447 -18.08 -5.51 19.99
CA GLU A 447 -18.05 -5.65 21.44
C GLU A 447 -16.65 -6.13 21.87
N PRO A 448 -15.88 -5.33 22.63
CA PRO A 448 -14.55 -5.72 23.05
C PRO A 448 -14.56 -6.65 24.26
N HIS A 449 -13.56 -7.50 24.35
CA HIS A 449 -13.16 -8.13 25.60
C HIS A 449 -12.41 -7.11 26.46
N LEU A 450 -12.92 -6.89 27.68
CA LEU A 450 -12.22 -6.12 28.69
C LEU A 450 -10.98 -6.88 29.15
N CYS A 451 -9.83 -6.27 28.98
CA CYS A 451 -8.56 -6.77 29.45
C CYS A 451 -8.05 -5.85 30.57
N GLU A 452 -7.22 -6.41 31.45
CA GLU A 452 -6.58 -5.66 32.52
C GLU A 452 -5.86 -4.38 32.03
N THR A 453 -5.29 -4.45 30.83
CA THR A 453 -4.47 -3.40 30.20
C THR A 453 -5.18 -2.65 29.07
N GLY A 454 -6.43 -2.97 28.73
CA GLY A 454 -7.11 -2.34 27.60
C GLY A 454 -8.33 -3.09 27.08
N LEU A 455 -8.61 -2.94 25.79
CA LEU A 455 -9.72 -3.53 25.07
C LEU A 455 -9.17 -4.42 23.95
N PHE A 456 -9.76 -5.61 23.77
CA PHE A 456 -9.45 -6.48 22.65
C PHE A 456 -10.70 -6.73 21.82
N PHE A 457 -10.66 -6.34 20.55
CA PHE A 457 -11.73 -6.56 19.58
C PHE A 457 -11.36 -7.79 18.74
N SER A 458 -12.08 -8.90 18.91
CA SER A 458 -11.84 -10.15 18.19
C SER A 458 -12.57 -10.19 16.85
N GLN A 459 -12.00 -10.86 15.86
CA GLN A 459 -12.66 -11.14 14.59
C GLN A 459 -13.94 -11.96 14.76
N LYS A 460 -14.00 -12.82 15.79
CA LYS A 460 -15.08 -13.78 16.04
C LYS A 460 -15.63 -13.60 17.46
N GLU A 461 -16.93 -13.83 17.60
CA GLU A 461 -17.62 -13.88 18.89
C GLU A 461 -17.37 -15.24 19.56
N PHE A 462 -16.99 -15.20 20.84
CA PHE A 462 -16.83 -16.40 21.66
C PHE A 462 -18.10 -16.71 22.43
N ARG A 463 -18.50 -17.97 22.43
CA ARG A 463 -19.69 -18.41 23.17
C ARG A 463 -19.43 -18.33 24.67
N LYS A 464 -20.50 -18.08 25.43
CA LYS A 464 -20.43 -18.08 26.89
C LYS A 464 -19.90 -19.43 27.40
N GLY A 465 -18.78 -19.39 28.14
CA GLY A 465 -18.11 -20.57 28.69
C GLY A 465 -17.03 -21.17 27.80
N GLU A 466 -16.78 -20.64 26.59
CA GLU A 466 -15.59 -21.01 25.82
C GLU A 466 -14.31 -20.52 26.54
N ILE A 467 -13.30 -21.38 26.60
CA ILE A 467 -11.99 -21.04 27.13
C ILE A 467 -11.16 -20.52 25.96
N PHE A 468 -10.77 -19.25 26.04
CA PHE A 468 -9.95 -18.58 25.04
C PHE A 468 -8.81 -17.80 25.70
N GLU A 469 -7.77 -17.54 24.92
CA GLU A 469 -6.60 -16.75 25.29
C GLU A 469 -6.39 -15.66 24.24
N LEU A 470 -6.00 -14.47 24.71
CA LEU A 470 -5.85 -13.27 23.88
C LEU A 470 -4.40 -12.81 23.89
N PHE A 471 -3.90 -12.38 22.73
CA PHE A 471 -2.53 -11.92 22.57
C PHE A 471 -2.46 -10.70 21.66
N ALA A 472 -1.56 -9.75 21.97
CA ALA A 472 -1.27 -8.60 21.13
C ALA A 472 0.20 -8.60 20.68
N ALA A 473 0.45 -8.20 19.43
CA ALA A 473 1.80 -8.11 18.88
C ALA A 473 2.56 -6.89 19.46
N ALA A 474 3.77 -7.10 19.97
CA ALA A 474 4.62 -6.02 20.46
C ALA A 474 5.56 -5.45 19.39
N SER A 475 5.83 -6.21 18.32
CA SER A 475 6.73 -5.79 17.23
C SER A 475 6.04 -4.91 16.18
N LEU A 476 4.72 -5.02 16.06
CA LEU A 476 3.89 -4.25 15.13
C LEU A 476 2.86 -3.43 15.90
N GLY A 477 2.60 -2.23 15.43
CA GLY A 477 1.55 -1.36 15.93
C GLY A 477 0.74 -0.78 14.79
N TYR A 478 -0.55 -0.62 15.03
CA TYR A 478 -1.33 0.37 14.30
C TYR A 478 -1.01 1.75 14.90
N TYR A 479 -1.23 2.83 14.15
CA TYR A 479 -1.23 4.16 14.78
C TYR A 479 -2.21 4.23 15.97
N PHE A 480 -3.29 3.43 15.91
CA PHE A 480 -4.20 3.15 17.02
C PHE A 480 -4.18 1.66 17.43
N GLY A 481 -3.43 1.32 18.48
CA GLY A 481 -3.41 -0.02 19.05
C GLY A 481 -2.35 -0.97 18.45
N ALA A 482 -2.66 -2.26 18.45
CA ALA A 482 -1.79 -3.32 17.93
C ALA A 482 -2.62 -4.48 17.36
N PRO A 483 -2.12 -5.15 16.30
CA PRO A 483 -2.72 -6.39 15.84
C PRO A 483 -2.57 -7.49 16.91
N GLY A 484 -3.50 -8.45 16.91
CA GLY A 484 -3.54 -9.51 17.89
C GLY A 484 -4.13 -10.81 17.36
N ILE A 485 -4.00 -11.86 18.16
CA ILE A 485 -4.56 -13.19 17.90
C ILE A 485 -5.33 -13.62 19.14
N ALA A 486 -6.51 -14.20 18.91
CA ALA A 486 -7.21 -15.00 19.89
C ALA A 486 -7.11 -16.47 19.50
N ARG A 487 -6.92 -17.34 20.51
CA ARG A 487 -7.01 -18.78 20.33
C ARG A 487 -8.00 -19.38 21.32
N TRP A 488 -8.77 -20.38 20.89
CA TRP A 488 -9.76 -21.05 21.73
C TRP A 488 -9.74 -22.54 21.50
N ARG A 489 -10.28 -23.31 22.45
CA ARG A 489 -10.46 -24.76 22.28
C ARG A 489 -11.87 -25.09 21.80
N ASP A 490 -11.96 -25.81 20.69
CA ASP A 490 -13.21 -26.38 20.16
C ASP A 490 -13.01 -27.89 19.91
N GLY A 491 -13.80 -28.73 20.60
CA GLY A 491 -13.70 -30.19 20.47
C GLY A 491 -12.30 -30.78 20.71
N GLY A 492 -11.50 -30.16 21.59
CA GLY A 492 -10.12 -30.58 21.87
C GLY A 492 -9.07 -30.09 20.86
N LYS A 493 -9.47 -29.33 19.83
CA LYS A 493 -8.57 -28.70 18.85
C LYS A 493 -8.47 -27.20 19.11
N TRP A 494 -7.35 -26.60 18.76
CA TRP A 494 -7.17 -25.16 18.82
C TRP A 494 -7.73 -24.50 17.56
N GLY A 495 -8.57 -23.48 17.74
CA GLY A 495 -8.97 -22.52 16.71
C GLY A 495 -8.30 -21.18 16.93
N TYR A 496 -8.15 -20.40 15.86
CA TYR A 496 -7.47 -19.11 15.86
C TYR A 496 -8.29 -18.05 15.11
N CYS A 497 -8.22 -16.80 15.55
CA CYS A 497 -8.74 -15.66 14.81
C CYS A 497 -7.92 -14.41 15.09
N ALA A 498 -7.97 -13.44 14.17
CA ALA A 498 -7.31 -12.17 14.37
C ALA A 498 -8.08 -11.30 15.37
N GLY A 499 -7.42 -10.30 15.92
CA GLY A 499 -8.04 -9.26 16.72
C GLY A 499 -7.22 -7.99 16.71
N VAL A 500 -7.77 -6.95 17.34
CA VAL A 500 -7.10 -5.66 17.53
C VAL A 500 -7.15 -5.31 19.00
N PHE A 501 -5.98 -5.01 19.56
CA PHE A 501 -5.84 -4.55 20.93
C PHE A 501 -5.66 -3.03 20.98
N VAL A 502 -6.38 -2.37 21.88
CA VAL A 502 -6.25 -0.95 22.17
C VAL A 502 -6.06 -0.77 23.67
N GLY A 503 -4.95 -0.14 24.05
CA GLY A 503 -4.70 0.20 25.44
C GLY A 503 -3.22 0.25 25.76
N LEU A 504 -2.93 0.04 27.04
CA LEU A 504 -1.58 0.10 27.57
C LEU A 504 -0.77 -1.15 27.14
N MET A 505 -0.12 -1.02 25.99
CA MET A 505 0.97 -1.88 25.58
C MET A 505 2.26 -1.33 26.16
N ARG A 506 3.07 -2.16 26.83
CA ARG A 506 4.46 -1.79 27.14
C ARG A 506 5.26 -1.78 25.85
N LYS A 507 5.10 -0.72 25.04
CA LYS A 507 5.93 -0.46 23.87
C LYS A 507 7.26 0.14 24.32
N PHE A 508 8.34 -0.21 23.64
CA PHE A 508 9.60 0.55 23.68
C PHE A 508 9.34 1.92 23.04
N PHE A 509 8.87 2.91 23.80
CA PHE A 509 8.61 4.24 23.26
C PHE A 509 9.92 5.00 23.04
N TYR A 510 10.20 5.37 21.79
CA TYR A 510 10.96 6.58 21.47
C TYR A 510 10.02 7.79 21.58
N HIS A 511 9.82 8.25 22.80
CA HIS A 511 9.78 9.66 23.22
C HIS A 511 9.92 9.61 24.75
N GLY A 512 10.93 10.30 25.27
CA GLY A 512 11.52 10.04 26.58
C GLY A 512 10.52 9.86 27.73
N CYS A 513 10.86 8.89 28.58
CA CYS A 513 10.25 8.46 29.85
C CYS A 513 9.00 7.60 29.72
N PHE A 514 9.02 6.37 30.21
CA PHE A 514 9.22 5.97 31.60
C PHE A 514 10.10 4.71 31.73
N SER A 515 10.94 4.67 32.78
CA SER A 515 11.75 3.53 33.17
C SER A 515 11.18 2.87 34.41
N GLU A 516 10.31 1.87 34.26
CA GLU A 516 10.09 0.87 35.31
C GLU A 516 9.91 -0.50 34.64
N GLY A 517 10.83 -1.41 34.94
CA GLY A 517 11.01 -2.66 34.20
C GLY A 517 9.99 -3.72 34.58
N PHE A 518 9.25 -4.26 33.60
CA PHE A 518 8.51 -5.53 33.72
C PHE A 518 8.08 -6.08 32.33
N SER A 519 8.17 -7.42 32.19
CA SER A 519 7.77 -8.35 31.12
C SER A 519 8.27 -8.06 29.69
N LEU A 520 9.30 -8.79 29.28
CA LEU A 520 9.74 -8.98 27.89
C LEU A 520 8.63 -9.67 27.07
N GLY A 521 8.48 -9.32 25.79
CA GLY A 521 7.58 -10.01 24.88
C GLY A 521 7.85 -11.52 24.87
N GLN A 522 6.78 -12.32 24.86
CA GLN A 522 6.87 -13.78 24.96
C GLN A 522 6.66 -14.44 23.59
N PHE A 523 6.98 -15.73 23.49
CA PHE A 523 6.63 -16.56 22.36
C PHE A 523 5.22 -17.12 22.59
N VAL A 524 4.38 -17.09 21.56
CA VAL A 524 3.03 -17.66 21.62
C VAL A 524 2.92 -18.82 20.65
N LYS A 525 2.67 -20.01 21.20
CA LYS A 525 2.43 -21.23 20.44
C LYS A 525 1.11 -21.16 19.71
N LEU A 526 1.12 -21.42 18.41
CA LEU A 526 -0.07 -21.59 17.57
C LEU A 526 -0.16 -23.02 17.02
#